data_AF-A0AA43IQ39-F1
#
_entry.id   AF-A0AA43IQ39-F1
#
_cell.length_a   1.000
_cell.length_b   1.000
_cell.length_c   1.000
_cell.angle_alpha   90.00
_cell.angle_beta   90.00
_cell.angle_gamma   90.00
#
_symmetry.space_group_name_H-M   'P 1'
#
loop_
_entity.id
_entity.type
_entity.pdbx_description
1 polymer ?
#
loop_
_entity_poly.entity_id
_entity_poly.type
_entity_poly.pdbx_seq_one_letter_code
_entity_poly.pdbx_strand_id
1 'polypeptide(L)'
;FNWVRLDSTDPIAAFSDDLVDKRDERIKRRVYAKLDVAIREGNRIEVQTHHVRRYSLFLNETLIDPAKPLTVITNGAVSFAGTVTPSVETLLRQARLRQDPQRLFTIHLPIAVPTPDP
;
A
#
# COMPACT_ATOMS: atom_id res chain seq x y z
N PHE A 1 14.62 16.52 -4.66
CA PHE A 1 15.10 15.92 -3.40
C PHE A 1 14.08 14.92 -2.91
N ASN A 2 14.56 13.70 -2.71
CA ASN A 2 13.84 12.44 -2.60
C ASN A 2 13.53 12.16 -1.12
N TRP A 3 12.27 12.00 -0.75
CA TRP A 3 11.88 11.62 0.62
C TRP A 3 10.80 10.53 0.56
N VAL A 4 11.26 9.29 0.42
CA VAL A 4 10.54 8.10 0.87
C VAL A 4 11.47 7.43 1.84
N ARG A 5 11.27 7.66 3.14
CA ARG A 5 11.89 6.83 4.17
C ARG A 5 10.89 5.76 4.55
N LEU A 6 10.90 4.71 3.74
CA LEU A 6 10.34 3.40 4.08
C LEU A 6 11.32 2.81 5.11
N ASP A 7 11.09 3.03 6.41
CA ASP A 7 11.83 2.26 7.41
C ASP A 7 11.31 0.82 7.32
N SER A 8 12.13 0.04 6.61
CA SER A 8 11.90 -1.33 6.19
C SER A 8 11.89 -2.26 7.39
N THR A 9 10.75 -2.88 7.62
CA THR A 9 10.75 -4.33 7.79
C THR A 9 9.99 -4.89 6.58
N ASP A 10 10.66 -4.90 5.42
CA ASP A 10 10.13 -5.42 4.14
C ASP A 10 9.52 -6.83 4.35
N PRO A 11 8.37 -7.15 3.72
CA PRO A 11 8.33 -7.32 2.25
C PRO A 11 7.11 -6.70 1.51
N ILE A 12 6.37 -5.72 2.06
CA ILE A 12 5.29 -5.04 1.32
C ILE A 12 5.80 -3.83 0.55
N ALA A 13 5.50 -3.77 -0.75
CA ALA A 13 5.63 -2.55 -1.51
C ALA A 13 4.32 -1.75 -1.48
N ALA A 14 4.25 -0.73 -0.63
CA ALA A 14 3.16 0.25 -0.63
C ALA A 14 3.56 1.50 -1.43
N PHE A 15 2.73 1.90 -2.40
CA PHE A 15 2.89 3.14 -3.15
C PHE A 15 1.64 3.97 -2.98
N SER A 16 1.77 5.24 -2.60
CA SER A 16 0.67 6.19 -2.76
C SER A 16 1.02 7.10 -3.94
N ASP A 17 0.11 7.19 -4.91
CA ASP A 17 0.19 8.15 -6.02
C ASP A 17 0.13 9.61 -5.52
N ASP A 18 -0.20 9.81 -4.24
CA ASP A 18 -0.62 11.08 -3.66
C ASP A 18 0.15 11.39 -2.35
N LEU A 19 1.41 10.94 -2.24
CA LEU A 19 2.27 11.28 -1.09
C LEU A 19 2.59 12.78 -1.01
N VAL A 20 2.32 13.52 -2.08
CA VAL A 20 2.33 14.98 -2.10
C VAL A 20 1.19 15.41 -3.01
N ASP A 21 0.11 15.91 -2.40
CA ASP A 21 -0.95 16.62 -3.11
C ASP A 21 -0.30 17.71 -3.95
N LYS A 22 -0.30 17.55 -5.27
CA LYS A 22 0.45 18.40 -6.23
C LYS A 22 -0.11 19.82 -6.34
N ARG A 23 -1.03 20.24 -5.46
CA ARG A 23 -1.68 21.55 -5.54
C ARG A 23 -1.75 22.39 -4.26
N ASP A 24 -1.18 21.96 -3.13
CA ASP A 24 -1.44 22.67 -1.87
C ASP A 24 -0.24 23.49 -1.36
N GLU A 25 -0.52 24.76 -1.01
CA GLU A 25 0.27 25.79 -0.31
C GLU A 25 1.00 25.34 1.00
N ARG A 26 1.05 24.04 1.30
CA ARG A 26 1.49 23.46 2.58
C ARG A 26 2.98 23.25 2.76
N ILE A 27 3.80 23.63 1.77
CA ILE A 27 5.27 23.63 1.88
C ILE A 27 5.75 24.52 3.05
N LYS A 28 4.95 25.48 3.50
CA LYS A 28 5.24 26.29 4.70
C LYS A 28 5.14 25.54 6.05
N ARG A 29 4.52 24.35 6.14
CA ARG A 29 4.23 23.68 7.44
C ARG A 29 4.89 22.31 7.68
N ARG A 30 5.73 21.77 6.77
CA ARG A 30 6.41 20.46 6.95
C ARG A 30 5.49 19.28 7.31
N VAL A 31 4.23 19.31 6.88
CA VAL A 31 3.29 18.19 7.11
C VAL A 31 3.43 17.22 5.95
N TYR A 32 4.06 16.07 6.21
CA TYR A 32 4.32 15.05 5.21
C TYR A 32 3.30 13.92 5.29
N ALA A 33 2.97 13.33 4.14
CA ALA A 33 2.24 12.07 4.11
C ALA A 33 3.11 10.95 4.69
N LYS A 34 2.53 10.15 5.60
CA LYS A 34 3.18 8.97 6.19
C LYS A 34 2.28 7.76 6.05
N LEU A 35 2.87 6.60 5.79
CA LEU A 35 2.18 5.33 5.70
C LEU A 35 3.04 4.26 6.39
N ASP A 36 2.50 3.66 7.45
CA ASP A 36 3.10 2.54 8.18
C ASP A 36 2.26 1.29 7.91
N VAL A 37 2.88 0.16 7.61
CA VAL A 37 2.18 -1.09 7.25
C VAL A 37 2.71 -2.27 8.06
N ALA A 38 1.81 -3.13 8.51
CA ALA A 38 2.14 -4.40 9.13
C ALA A 38 1.28 -5.53 8.56
N ILE A 39 1.91 -6.65 8.20
CA ILE A 39 1.21 -7.92 7.95
C ILE A 39 1.02 -8.61 9.29
N ARG A 40 -0.21 -9.02 9.57
CA ARG A 40 -0.58 -9.86 10.68
C ARG A 40 -0.92 -11.26 10.16
N GLU A 41 -0.93 -12.22 11.06
CA GLU A 41 -1.34 -13.59 10.75
C GLU A 41 -2.74 -13.63 10.13
N GLY A 42 -2.98 -14.59 9.24
CA GLY A 42 -4.30 -14.83 8.66
C GLY A 42 -4.73 -13.82 7.59
N ASN A 43 -3.83 -13.45 6.66
CA ASN A 43 -4.15 -12.53 5.55
C ASN A 43 -4.76 -11.20 6.02
N ARG A 44 -4.17 -10.63 7.07
CA ARG A 44 -4.62 -9.37 7.63
C ARG A 44 -3.51 -8.33 7.50
N ILE A 45 -3.83 -7.20 6.89
CA ILE A 45 -2.90 -6.08 6.71
C ILE A 45 -3.44 -4.90 7.52
N GLU A 46 -2.62 -4.38 8.43
CA GLU A 46 -2.90 -3.16 9.16
C GLU A 46 -2.08 -2.01 8.57
N VAL A 47 -2.76 -0.91 8.28
CA VAL A 47 -2.16 0.30 7.72
C VAL A 47 -2.49 1.48 8.62
N GLN A 48 -1.47 2.26 8.97
CA GLN A 48 -1.63 3.56 9.61
C GLN A 48 -1.20 4.63 8.63
N THR A 49 -2.08 5.58 8.37
CA THR A 49 -1.83 6.65 7.40
C THR A 49 -1.98 8.01 8.03
N HIS A 50 -1.08 8.92 7.69
CA HIS A 50 -1.18 10.34 8.04
C HIS A 50 -1.14 11.14 6.74
N HIS A 51 -2.15 11.96 6.47
CA HIS A 51 -2.26 12.77 5.25
C HIS A 51 -2.22 11.98 3.92
N VAL A 52 -2.71 10.73 3.92
CA VAL A 52 -2.90 9.92 2.71
C VAL A 52 -4.40 9.75 2.45
N ARG A 53 -4.83 9.94 1.21
CA ARG A 53 -6.23 9.68 0.79
C ARG A 53 -6.38 8.35 0.06
N ARG A 54 -5.35 7.95 -0.69
CA ARG A 54 -5.32 6.73 -1.49
C ARG A 54 -3.92 6.15 -1.50
N TYR A 55 -3.84 4.83 -1.51
CA TYR A 55 -2.59 4.10 -1.68
C TYR A 55 -2.83 2.78 -2.42
N SER A 56 -1.76 2.14 -2.87
CA SER A 56 -1.75 0.85 -3.55
C SER A 56 -0.85 -0.09 -2.77
N LEU A 57 -1.37 -1.28 -2.50
CA LEU A 57 -0.58 -2.40 -1.99
C LEU A 57 -0.19 -3.28 -3.16
N PHE A 58 1.09 -3.60 -3.26
CA PHE A 58 1.60 -4.62 -4.15
C PHE A 58 1.96 -5.85 -3.31
N LEU A 59 1.29 -6.97 -3.60
CA LEU A 59 1.41 -8.20 -2.83
C LEU A 59 1.86 -9.37 -3.72
N ASN A 60 2.37 -10.41 -3.08
CA ASN A 60 2.72 -11.68 -3.70
C ASN A 60 2.40 -12.84 -2.73
N GLU A 61 2.61 -14.06 -3.18
CA GLU A 61 2.27 -15.28 -2.44
C GLU A 61 3.15 -15.53 -1.21
N THR A 62 4.29 -14.83 -1.09
CA THR A 62 5.13 -14.91 0.13
C THR A 62 4.59 -14.02 1.26
N LEU A 63 3.74 -13.05 0.94
CA LEU A 63 3.16 -12.10 1.89
C LEU A 63 1.79 -12.53 2.40
N ILE A 64 0.98 -13.09 1.51
CA ILE A 64 -0.40 -13.47 1.77
C ILE A 64 -0.73 -14.74 0.99
N ASP A 65 -1.67 -15.52 1.49
CA ASP A 65 -2.20 -16.71 0.81
C ASP A 65 -3.41 -16.31 -0.07
N PRO A 66 -3.30 -16.17 -1.40
CA PRO A 66 -4.40 -15.66 -2.22
C PRO A 66 -5.66 -16.55 -2.22
N ALA A 67 -5.56 -17.80 -1.75
CA ALA A 67 -6.71 -18.68 -1.58
C ALA A 67 -7.59 -18.30 -0.37
N LYS A 68 -7.11 -17.44 0.53
CA LYS A 68 -7.84 -16.95 1.70
C LYS A 68 -8.26 -15.49 1.51
N PRO A 69 -9.41 -15.09 2.08
CA PRO A 69 -9.83 -13.70 2.04
C PRO A 69 -8.79 -12.80 2.74
N LEU A 70 -8.45 -11.69 2.09
CA LEU A 70 -7.59 -10.63 2.60
C LEU A 70 -8.45 -9.57 3.27
N THR A 71 -8.05 -9.17 4.47
CA THR A 71 -8.63 -8.02 5.18
C THR A 71 -7.58 -6.93 5.34
N VAL A 72 -7.88 -5.73 4.83
CA VAL A 72 -7.05 -4.53 5.02
C VAL A 72 -7.78 -3.58 5.95
N ILE A 73 -7.09 -3.17 7.00
CA ILE A 73 -7.59 -2.23 8.00
C ILE A 73 -6.72 -0.99 7.96
N THR A 74 -7.33 0.15 7.66
CA THR A 74 -6.65 1.45 7.59
C THR A 74 -7.14 2.32 8.74
N ASN A 75 -6.24 2.79 9.60
CA ASN A 75 -6.56 3.63 10.76
C ASN A 75 -7.65 3.02 11.66
N GLY A 76 -7.68 1.69 11.79
CA GLY A 76 -8.68 0.97 12.59
C GLY A 76 -10.00 0.65 11.88
N ALA A 77 -10.24 1.17 10.66
CA ALA A 77 -11.43 0.88 9.87
C ALA A 77 -11.12 -0.11 8.73
N VAL A 78 -12.03 -1.05 8.45
CA VAL A 78 -11.88 -1.99 7.31
C VAL A 78 -11.97 -1.19 6.02
N SER A 79 -10.85 -1.12 5.29
CA SER A 79 -10.76 -0.44 4.00
C SER A 79 -10.91 -1.40 2.82
N PHE A 80 -10.68 -2.70 3.05
CA PHE A 80 -10.94 -3.75 2.07
C PHE A 80 -11.16 -5.09 2.79
N ALA A 81 -12.12 -5.88 2.30
CA ALA A 81 -12.31 -7.26 2.72
C ALA A 81 -12.75 -8.08 1.50
N GLY A 82 -11.98 -9.11 1.15
CA GLY A 82 -12.29 -9.98 0.01
C GLY A 82 -11.11 -10.79 -0.47
N THR A 83 -11.33 -11.66 -1.46
CA THR A 83 -10.25 -12.40 -2.12
C THR A 83 -9.51 -11.51 -3.11
N VAL A 84 -8.20 -11.71 -3.22
CA VAL A 84 -7.36 -11.03 -4.23
C VAL A 84 -6.83 -12.06 -5.22
N THR A 85 -6.83 -11.70 -6.50
CA THR A 85 -6.40 -12.61 -7.56
C THR A 85 -5.06 -12.14 -8.14
N PRO A 86 -4.01 -12.98 -8.13
CA PRO A 86 -2.77 -12.71 -8.84
C PRO A 86 -3.01 -12.47 -10.34
N SER A 87 -2.27 -11.54 -10.94
CA SER A 87 -2.34 -11.22 -12.36
C SER A 87 -0.94 -11.20 -12.99
N VAL A 88 -0.81 -11.90 -14.12
CA VAL A 88 0.40 -11.88 -14.95
C VAL A 88 0.63 -10.49 -15.54
N GLU A 89 -0.43 -9.75 -15.85
CA GLU A 89 -0.29 -8.36 -16.33
C GLU A 89 0.37 -7.48 -15.25
N THR A 90 -0.10 -7.57 -14.01
CA THR A 90 0.47 -6.84 -12.88
C THR A 90 1.92 -7.23 -12.68
N LEU A 91 2.23 -8.53 -12.74
CA LEU A 91 3.59 -9.04 -12.65
C LEU A 91 4.52 -8.42 -13.68
N LEU A 92 4.16 -8.48 -14.97
CA LEU A 92 4.99 -7.95 -16.05
C LEU A 92 5.15 -6.44 -15.96
N ARG A 93 4.08 -5.72 -15.59
CA ARG A 93 4.12 -4.28 -15.37
C ARG A 93 5.07 -3.91 -14.23
N GLN A 94 5.02 -4.65 -13.11
CA GLN A 94 5.90 -4.41 -11.97
C GLN A 94 7.35 -4.82 -12.24
N ALA A 95 7.59 -5.94 -12.92
CA ALA A 95 8.92 -6.39 -13.33
C ALA A 95 9.61 -5.33 -14.21
N ARG A 96 8.86 -4.76 -15.16
CA ARG A 96 9.36 -3.67 -16.03
C ARG A 96 9.70 -2.40 -15.24
N LEU A 97 8.87 -2.01 -14.27
CA LEU A 97 9.05 -0.78 -13.51
C LEU A 97 10.19 -0.87 -12.49
N ARG A 98 10.37 -2.02 -11.85
CA ARG A 98 11.32 -2.19 -10.74
C ARG A 98 12.68 -2.68 -11.18
N GLN A 99 12.75 -3.35 -12.34
CA GLN A 99 13.97 -3.99 -12.85
C GLN A 99 14.66 -4.92 -11.82
N ASP A 100 13.90 -5.40 -10.82
CA ASP A 100 14.36 -6.27 -9.75
C ASP A 100 13.52 -7.57 -9.76
N PRO A 101 14.09 -8.70 -10.23
CA PRO A 101 13.42 -9.99 -10.28
C PRO A 101 13.09 -10.58 -8.91
N GLN A 102 13.70 -10.10 -7.82
CA GLN A 102 13.42 -10.59 -6.47
C GLN A 102 12.17 -9.91 -5.86
N ARG A 103 11.68 -8.84 -6.48
CA ARG A 103 10.52 -8.04 -6.02
C ARG A 103 9.37 -8.09 -7.01
N LEU A 104 8.98 -9.31 -7.36
CA LEU A 104 7.85 -9.60 -8.23
C LEU A 104 6.55 -9.56 -7.42
N PHE A 105 5.65 -8.68 -7.83
CA PHE A 105 4.32 -8.52 -7.24
C PHE A 105 3.28 -8.88 -8.28
N THR A 106 2.47 -9.88 -7.96
CA THR A 106 1.42 -10.39 -8.83
C THR A 106 0.07 -9.76 -8.52
N ILE A 107 -0.08 -9.17 -7.33
CA ILE A 107 -1.33 -8.56 -6.87
C ILE A 107 -1.14 -7.05 -6.76
N HIS A 108 -2.08 -6.29 -7.33
CA HIS A 108 -2.18 -4.85 -7.16
C HIS A 108 -3.54 -4.54 -6.55
N LEU A 109 -3.53 -3.95 -5.36
CA LEU A 109 -4.73 -3.63 -4.61
C LEU A 109 -4.77 -2.13 -4.31
N PRO A 110 -5.56 -1.33 -5.05
CA PRO A 110 -5.79 0.06 -4.72
C PRO A 110 -6.74 0.16 -3.50
N ILE A 111 -6.33 0.95 -2.51
CA ILE A 111 -7.09 1.21 -1.29
C ILE A 111 -7.41 2.71 -1.18
N ALA A 112 -8.68 3.01 -0.92
CA ALA A 112 -9.10 4.32 -0.47
C ALA A 112 -9.07 4.37 1.06
N VAL A 113 -8.50 5.43 1.63
CA VAL A 113 -8.50 5.62 3.08
C VAL A 113 -9.94 5.98 3.51
N PRO A 114 -10.54 5.22 4.44
CA PRO A 114 -11.84 5.57 4.98
C PRO A 114 -11.79 6.96 5.60
N THR A 115 -12.68 7.85 5.16
CA THR A 115 -12.81 9.16 5.81
C THR A 115 -13.66 8.94 7.06
N PRO A 116 -13.20 9.33 8.26
CA PRO A 116 -14.08 9.32 9.42
C PRO A 116 -15.25 10.26 9.13
N ASP A 117 -16.47 9.76 9.27
CA ASP A 117 -17.66 10.63 9.21
C ASP A 117 -17.53 11.73 10.28
N PRO A 118 -17.85 12.99 9.94
CA PRO A 118 -17.66 14.16 10.81
C PRO A 118 -18.53 14.17 12.05
#